data_AF-A0A8B6HMN7-F1
#
_entry.id   AF-A0A8B6HMN7-F1
#
_cell.length_a   1.000
_cell.length_b   1.000
_cell.length_c   1.000
_cell.angle_alpha   90.00
_cell.angle_beta   90.00
_cell.angle_gamma   90.00
#
_symmetry.space_group_name_H-M   'P 1'
#
loop_
_entity.id
_entity.type
_entity.pdbx_description
1 polymer ?
#
loop_
_entity_poly.entity_id
_entity_poly.type
_entity_poly.pdbx_seq_one_letter_code
_entity_poly.pdbx_strand_id
1 'polypeptide(L)'
;MAPIMPLAIVIHVMFFAFAIGIPCPHSSQWKLRGSGFCNNTYPWYNCLYDENRMQYTEFCRNHPKFQRPGYKFIIRGNLDGKQCEDTYYQPIKFWTNGSSNCIFKKSTCNEEGQVAFNNGNGTSNRKCRCDYTAGYAFVTKPNAKCFCDPEQEDCACYLTTCKPFHLLTPGQVS
;
A
#
# COMPACT_ATOMS: atom_id res chain seq x y z
N MET A 1 -36.02 -58.71 -29.25
CA MET A 1 -35.41 -57.48 -29.81
C MET A 1 -36.09 -56.30 -29.12
N ALA A 2 -35.39 -55.62 -28.22
CA ALA A 2 -35.91 -54.47 -27.47
C ALA A 2 -35.36 -53.17 -28.10
N PRO A 3 -36.18 -52.12 -28.29
CA PRO A 3 -35.72 -50.88 -28.89
C PRO A 3 -34.96 -50.01 -27.88
N ILE A 4 -33.83 -49.48 -28.34
CA ILE A 4 -32.95 -48.57 -27.60
C ILE A 4 -33.54 -47.15 -27.75
N MET A 5 -33.99 -46.54 -26.66
CA MET A 5 -34.38 -45.11 -26.65
C MET A 5 -33.13 -44.23 -26.55
N PRO A 6 -33.05 -43.11 -27.29
CA PRO A 6 -31.92 -42.19 -27.21
C PRO A 6 -32.01 -41.34 -25.94
N LEU A 7 -30.91 -41.32 -25.20
CA LEU A 7 -30.71 -40.51 -24.00
C LEU A 7 -30.54 -39.04 -24.43
N ALA A 8 -31.52 -38.19 -24.15
CA ALA A 8 -31.40 -36.75 -24.37
C ALA A 8 -30.50 -36.14 -23.28
N ILE A 9 -29.28 -35.74 -23.66
CA ILE A 9 -28.36 -35.00 -22.78
C ILE A 9 -28.84 -33.55 -22.73
N VAL A 10 -29.50 -33.18 -21.63
CA VAL A 10 -29.86 -31.80 -21.33
C VAL A 10 -28.61 -31.09 -20.82
N ILE A 11 -27.95 -30.32 -21.69
CA ILE A 11 -26.84 -29.44 -21.31
C ILE A 11 -27.42 -28.26 -20.52
N HIS A 12 -27.33 -28.32 -19.19
CA HIS A 12 -27.56 -27.16 -18.32
C HIS A 12 -26.39 -26.19 -18.50
N VAL A 13 -26.57 -25.18 -19.34
CA VAL A 13 -25.69 -24.01 -19.34
C VAL A 13 -26.00 -23.21 -18.08
N MET A 14 -25.27 -23.49 -16.99
CA MET A 14 -25.29 -22.61 -15.82
C MET A 14 -24.69 -21.26 -16.23
N PHE A 15 -25.55 -20.27 -16.46
CA PHE A 15 -25.15 -18.88 -16.52
C PHE A 15 -24.70 -18.46 -15.12
N PHE A 16 -23.40 -18.60 -14.84
CA PHE A 16 -22.78 -17.89 -13.74
C PHE A 16 -22.80 -16.41 -14.11
N ALA A 17 -23.81 -15.69 -13.61
CA ALA A 17 -23.75 -14.24 -13.52
C ALA A 17 -22.65 -13.90 -12.51
N PHE A 18 -21.39 -13.92 -12.97
CA PHE A 18 -20.35 -13.16 -12.29
C PHE A 18 -20.83 -11.71 -12.36
N ALA A 19 -21.25 -11.16 -11.23
CA ALA A 19 -21.33 -9.72 -11.08
C ALA A 19 -19.90 -9.21 -11.29
N ILE A 20 -19.56 -8.88 -12.53
CA ILE A 20 -18.29 -8.26 -12.88
C ILE A 20 -18.39 -6.88 -12.24
N GLY A 21 -17.90 -6.76 -11.00
CA GLY A 21 -17.82 -5.48 -10.32
C GLY A 21 -17.11 -4.51 -11.26
N ILE A 22 -17.77 -3.41 -11.62
CA ILE A 22 -17.19 -2.42 -12.52
C ILE A 22 -15.96 -1.87 -11.79
N PRO A 23 -14.73 -2.10 -12.31
CA PRO A 23 -13.54 -1.54 -11.68
C PRO A 23 -13.63 -0.03 -11.75
N CYS A 24 -13.11 0.66 -10.74
CA CYS A 24 -13.06 2.11 -10.79
C CYS A 24 -12.36 2.55 -12.09
N PRO A 25 -12.91 3.55 -12.81
CA PRO A 25 -12.26 4.09 -13.98
C PRO A 25 -10.89 4.64 -13.62
N HIS A 26 -10.01 4.74 -14.62
CA HIS A 26 -8.72 5.38 -14.45
C HIS A 26 -8.91 6.84 -13.97
N SER A 27 -7.98 7.36 -13.16
CA SER A 27 -8.08 8.70 -12.56
C SER A 27 -8.32 9.81 -13.59
N SER A 28 -7.75 9.69 -14.78
CA SER A 28 -7.97 10.62 -15.90
C SER A 28 -9.40 10.68 -16.40
N GLN A 29 -10.21 9.64 -16.16
CA GLN A 29 -11.60 9.54 -16.61
C GLN A 29 -12.60 9.95 -15.53
N TRP A 30 -12.18 10.24 -14.30
CA TRP A 30 -13.09 10.50 -13.18
C TRP A 30 -13.98 11.71 -13.42
N LYS A 31 -13.45 12.77 -14.04
CA LYS A 31 -14.26 13.95 -14.38
C LYS A 31 -15.37 13.59 -15.36
N LEU A 32 -15.05 12.84 -16.42
CA LEU A 32 -16.02 12.42 -17.43
C LEU A 32 -17.05 11.45 -16.84
N ARG A 33 -16.58 10.42 -16.13
CA ARG A 33 -17.45 9.45 -15.44
C ARG A 33 -18.36 10.15 -14.44
N GLY A 34 -17.79 11.03 -13.62
CA GLY A 34 -18.52 11.77 -12.59
C GLY A 34 -19.55 12.74 -13.16
N SER A 35 -19.25 13.42 -14.28
CA SER A 35 -20.23 14.28 -14.95
C SER A 35 -21.42 13.49 -15.49
N GLY A 36 -21.19 12.31 -16.09
CA GLY A 36 -22.26 11.46 -16.60
C GLY A 36 -23.04 10.75 -15.47
N PHE A 37 -22.35 10.26 -14.45
CA PHE A 37 -22.92 9.46 -13.38
C PHE A 37 -23.63 10.31 -12.30
N CYS A 38 -23.08 11.48 -11.98
CA CYS A 38 -23.59 12.38 -10.93
C CYS A 38 -24.29 13.64 -11.47
N ASN A 39 -24.84 13.59 -12.69
CA ASN A 39 -25.59 14.67 -13.32
C ASN A 39 -24.86 16.03 -13.24
N ASN A 40 -23.62 16.08 -13.77
CA ASN A 40 -22.67 17.20 -13.71
C ASN A 40 -22.13 17.59 -12.32
N THR A 41 -22.42 16.82 -11.28
CA THR A 41 -21.84 17.01 -9.94
C THR A 41 -20.59 16.15 -9.76
N TYR A 42 -19.62 16.26 -10.69
CA TYR A 42 -18.40 15.44 -10.68
C TYR A 42 -17.64 15.43 -9.34
N PRO A 43 -17.60 16.52 -8.52
CA PRO A 43 -16.88 16.48 -7.24
C PRO A 43 -17.51 15.53 -6.22
N TRP A 44 -18.72 15.02 -6.48
CA TRP A 44 -19.43 14.07 -5.62
C TRP A 44 -19.30 12.63 -6.12
N TYR A 45 -18.58 12.41 -7.22
CA TYR A 45 -18.33 11.08 -7.73
C TYR A 45 -17.33 10.35 -6.84
N ASN A 46 -17.71 9.16 -6.40
CA ASN A 46 -16.90 8.29 -5.58
C ASN A 46 -16.84 6.91 -6.19
N CYS A 47 -15.68 6.27 -6.05
CA CYS A 47 -15.47 4.86 -6.29
C CYS A 47 -14.61 4.31 -5.15
N LEU A 48 -15.24 3.65 -4.18
CA LEU A 48 -14.57 3.17 -2.97
C LEU A 48 -14.71 1.67 -2.84
N TYR A 49 -13.75 1.05 -2.15
CA TYR A 49 -13.81 -0.36 -1.83
C TYR A 49 -14.93 -0.61 -0.79
N ASP A 50 -15.88 -1.47 -1.15
CA ASP A 50 -16.96 -1.95 -0.29
C ASP A 50 -16.56 -3.27 0.32
N GLU A 51 -16.32 -3.28 1.65
CA GLU A 51 -15.90 -4.48 2.37
C GLU A 51 -17.04 -5.51 2.49
N ASN A 52 -18.31 -5.08 2.48
CA ASN A 52 -19.44 -6.01 2.54
C ASN A 52 -19.61 -6.76 1.21
N ARG A 53 -19.30 -6.10 0.09
CA ARG A 53 -19.40 -6.68 -1.26
C ARG A 53 -18.06 -7.18 -1.80
N MET A 54 -16.98 -6.94 -1.08
CA MET A 54 -15.60 -7.24 -1.48
C MET A 54 -15.22 -6.69 -2.87
N GLN A 55 -15.77 -5.53 -3.26
CA GLN A 55 -15.58 -4.94 -4.58
C GLN A 55 -15.64 -3.42 -4.53
N TYR A 56 -15.17 -2.75 -5.58
CA TYR A 56 -15.37 -1.31 -5.70
C TYR A 56 -16.83 -0.98 -6.03
N THR A 57 -17.33 0.08 -5.41
CA THR A 57 -18.69 0.60 -5.63
C THR A 57 -18.62 2.07 -6.02
N GLU A 58 -19.24 2.41 -7.15
CA GLU A 58 -19.44 3.77 -7.61
C GLU A 58 -20.71 4.37 -7.00
N PHE A 59 -20.64 5.59 -6.48
CA PHE A 59 -21.82 6.30 -5.95
C PHE A 59 -21.62 7.82 -5.98
N CYS A 60 -22.74 8.55 -6.01
CA CYS A 60 -22.74 10.01 -5.96
C CYS A 60 -23.11 10.49 -4.56
N ARG A 61 -22.13 11.05 -3.84
CA ARG A 61 -22.36 11.64 -2.52
C ARG A 61 -21.31 12.70 -2.24
N ASN A 62 -21.75 13.81 -1.64
CA ASN A 62 -20.83 14.83 -1.18
C ASN A 62 -19.86 14.24 -0.14
N HIS A 63 -18.59 14.63 -0.22
CA HIS A 63 -17.56 14.10 0.67
C HIS A 63 -17.85 14.54 2.13
N PRO A 64 -18.03 13.61 3.07
CA PRO A 64 -18.17 13.95 4.47
C PRO A 64 -16.95 14.74 4.95
N LYS A 65 -17.19 15.74 5.81
CA LYS A 65 -16.13 16.57 6.41
C LYS A 65 -15.19 15.77 7.33
N PHE A 66 -15.55 14.53 7.66
CA PHE A 66 -14.78 13.68 8.55
C PHE A 66 -13.63 13.01 7.79
N GLN A 67 -12.58 13.79 7.51
CA GLN A 67 -11.31 13.29 7.00
C GLN A 67 -10.27 13.39 8.11
N ARG A 68 -9.60 12.28 8.40
CA ARG A 68 -8.55 12.19 9.42
C ARG A 68 -7.27 11.63 8.79
N PRO A 69 -6.11 12.24 9.03
CA PRO A 69 -4.82 11.64 8.67
C PRO A 69 -4.71 10.22 9.23
N GLY A 70 -4.08 9.33 8.47
CA GLY A 70 -3.89 7.93 8.82
C GLY A 70 -5.09 7.01 8.61
N TYR A 71 -6.11 7.48 7.90
CA TYR A 71 -7.29 6.70 7.54
C TYR A 71 -7.57 6.81 6.03
N LYS A 72 -7.97 5.70 5.43
CA LYS A 72 -8.56 5.58 4.08
C LYS A 72 -10.08 5.49 4.17
N PHE A 73 -10.77 5.80 3.07
CA PHE A 73 -12.23 5.68 3.00
C PHE A 73 -12.64 4.32 2.44
N ILE A 74 -13.65 3.71 3.07
CA ILE A 74 -14.26 2.45 2.64
C ILE A 74 -15.78 2.52 2.79
N ILE A 75 -16.46 1.48 2.29
CA ILE A 75 -17.89 1.26 2.55
C ILE A 75 -18.06 0.04 3.45
N ARG A 76 -18.78 0.22 4.57
CA ARG A 76 -19.25 -0.83 5.50
C ARG A 76 -20.73 -0.61 5.77
N GLY A 77 -21.56 -0.75 4.74
CA GLY A 77 -22.97 -0.33 4.75
C GLY A 77 -23.18 1.19 4.72
N ASN A 78 -22.26 1.96 5.31
CA ASN A 78 -22.13 3.41 5.19
C ASN A 78 -20.69 3.80 4.83
N LEU A 79 -20.49 5.07 4.51
CA LEU A 79 -19.15 5.66 4.39
C LEU A 79 -18.45 5.59 5.75
N ASP A 80 -17.28 4.97 5.78
CA ASP A 80 -16.49 4.80 7.00
C ASP A 80 -14.99 5.07 6.73
N GLY A 81 -14.25 5.32 7.80
CA GLY A 81 -12.80 5.47 7.80
C GLY A 81 -12.11 4.23 8.34
N LYS A 82 -11.22 3.64 7.56
CA LYS A 82 -10.36 2.51 8.00
C LYS A 82 -8.94 3.01 8.18
N GLN A 83 -8.31 2.64 9.29
CA GLN A 83 -6.90 2.98 9.54
C GLN A 83 -6.01 2.41 8.43
N CYS A 84 -4.95 3.15 8.07
CA CYS A 84 -3.95 2.65 7.14
C CYS A 84 -3.32 1.36 7.67
N GLU A 85 -3.11 0.41 6.76
CA GLU A 85 -2.39 -0.82 7.06
C GLU A 85 -0.92 -0.53 7.39
N ASP A 86 -0.25 -1.46 8.07
CA ASP A 86 1.11 -1.23 8.58
C ASP A 86 2.14 -0.90 7.51
N THR A 87 1.89 -1.29 6.26
CA THR A 87 2.76 -1.04 5.10
C THR A 87 2.47 0.28 4.39
N TYR A 88 1.40 0.99 4.74
CA TYR A 88 0.99 2.25 4.11
C TYR A 88 0.76 3.35 5.15
N TYR A 89 0.75 4.60 4.70
CA TYR A 89 0.46 5.76 5.53
C TYR A 89 -0.16 6.89 4.69
N GLN A 90 -0.77 7.84 5.37
CA GLN A 90 -1.40 9.02 4.78
C GLN A 90 -1.29 10.19 5.77
N PRO A 91 -0.32 11.11 5.59
CA PRO A 91 -0.08 12.21 6.52
C PRO A 91 -1.12 13.32 6.40
N ILE A 92 -1.83 13.39 5.27
CA ILE A 92 -2.79 14.45 4.96
C ILE A 92 -4.23 13.93 4.95
N LYS A 93 -5.19 14.85 5.02
CA LYS A 93 -6.59 14.53 4.75
C LYS A 93 -6.73 14.33 3.24
N PHE A 94 -7.05 13.11 2.82
CA PHE A 94 -7.17 12.78 1.41
C PHE A 94 -8.26 11.77 1.18
N TRP A 95 -8.88 11.89 0.01
CA TRP A 95 -9.96 11.03 -0.41
C TRP A 95 -9.41 9.93 -1.34
N THR A 96 -9.37 8.69 -0.84
CA THR A 96 -8.74 7.54 -1.52
C THR A 96 -9.63 6.93 -2.61
N ASN A 97 -10.18 7.79 -3.49
CA ASN A 97 -10.99 7.33 -4.61
C ASN A 97 -10.19 6.36 -5.50
N GLY A 98 -10.80 5.25 -5.91
CA GLY A 98 -10.16 4.23 -6.74
C GLY A 98 -9.00 3.48 -6.09
N SER A 99 -8.77 3.66 -4.78
CA SER A 99 -7.68 2.98 -4.06
C SER A 99 -8.22 2.21 -2.85
N SER A 100 -7.82 0.94 -2.75
CA SER A 100 -8.04 0.13 -1.56
C SER A 100 -7.02 0.42 -0.47
N ASN A 101 -5.96 1.20 -0.74
CA ASN A 101 -4.87 1.49 0.19
C ASN A 101 -4.79 2.99 0.53
N CYS A 102 -4.07 3.31 1.61
CA CYS A 102 -3.62 4.68 1.85
C CYS A 102 -2.59 5.11 0.79
N ILE A 103 -2.45 6.42 0.56
CA ILE A 103 -1.76 6.98 -0.60
C ILE A 103 -0.29 6.54 -0.69
N PHE A 104 0.41 6.53 0.44
CA PHE A 104 1.86 6.35 0.46
C PHE A 104 2.21 4.98 1.03
N LYS A 105 3.10 4.28 0.34
CA LYS A 105 3.71 3.05 0.86
C LYS A 105 4.89 3.44 1.75
N LYS A 106 5.02 2.81 2.92
CA LYS A 106 6.15 3.07 3.81
C LYS A 106 7.45 2.54 3.20
N SER A 107 8.54 3.28 3.43
CA SER A 107 9.90 2.87 3.09
C SER A 107 10.32 1.62 3.87
N THR A 108 11.37 0.98 3.36
CA THR A 108 12.04 -0.15 3.99
C THR A 108 13.41 0.28 4.52
N CYS A 109 13.88 -0.37 5.60
CA CYS A 109 15.26 -0.24 6.09
C CYS A 109 15.95 -1.56 5.81
N ASN A 110 16.31 -1.80 4.55
CA ASN A 110 16.78 -3.09 4.06
C ASN A 110 18.10 -3.00 3.29
N GLU A 111 18.72 -1.83 3.23
CA GLU A 111 20.08 -1.71 2.73
C GLU A 111 21.08 -2.24 3.77
N GLU A 112 22.29 -2.52 3.34
CA GLU A 112 23.31 -3.10 4.19
C GLU A 112 23.58 -2.21 5.41
N GLY A 113 23.55 -2.81 6.60
CA GLY A 113 23.77 -2.09 7.86
C GLY A 113 22.62 -1.20 8.31
N GLN A 114 21.50 -1.13 7.59
CA GLN A 114 20.31 -0.39 8.05
C GLN A 114 19.43 -1.25 8.96
N VAL A 115 18.87 -0.60 9.98
CA VAL A 115 17.84 -1.15 10.86
C VAL A 115 16.72 -0.13 11.06
N ALA A 116 15.51 -0.59 11.37
CA ALA A 116 14.41 0.30 11.68
C ALA A 116 14.69 1.07 12.99
N PHE A 117 14.61 2.39 12.94
CA PHE A 117 14.54 3.23 14.14
C PHE A 117 13.11 3.25 14.69
N ASN A 118 12.12 3.42 13.80
CA ASN A 118 10.70 3.19 14.10
C ASN A 118 9.99 2.67 12.85
N ASN A 119 8.83 2.00 13.02
CA ASN A 119 8.06 1.47 11.89
C ASN A 119 7.10 2.47 11.24
N GLY A 120 7.17 3.74 11.62
CA GLY A 120 6.13 4.71 11.31
C GLY A 120 4.76 4.32 11.86
N ASN A 121 3.72 5.00 11.41
CA ASN A 121 2.33 4.72 11.78
C ASN A 121 1.40 5.09 10.60
N GLY A 122 0.08 5.15 10.82
CA GLY A 122 -0.85 5.54 9.76
C GLY A 122 -0.59 6.93 9.18
N THR A 123 0.09 7.83 9.91
CA THR A 123 0.37 9.22 9.49
C THR A 123 1.82 9.48 9.12
N SER A 124 2.74 8.54 9.34
CA SER A 124 4.17 8.78 9.14
C SER A 124 4.87 7.59 8.50
N ASN A 125 5.87 7.91 7.68
CA ASN A 125 6.76 6.92 7.11
C ASN A 125 7.62 6.22 8.19
N ARG A 126 8.21 5.08 7.83
CA ARG A 126 9.25 4.38 8.59
C ARG A 126 10.53 5.21 8.59
N LYS A 127 11.20 5.25 9.74
CA LYS A 127 12.52 5.88 9.90
C LYS A 127 13.60 4.83 10.08
N CYS A 128 14.75 5.05 9.45
CA CYS A 128 15.87 4.11 9.46
C CYS A 128 17.04 4.66 10.27
N ARG A 129 17.91 3.78 10.73
CA ARG A 129 19.22 4.12 11.29
C ARG A 129 20.26 3.08 10.90
N CYS A 130 21.54 3.41 11.00
CA CYS A 130 22.58 2.39 10.88
C CYS A 130 22.68 1.55 12.15
N ASP A 131 23.05 0.28 11.97
CA ASP A 131 23.33 -0.65 13.06
C ASP A 131 24.72 -0.38 13.65
N TYR A 132 24.76 0.55 14.61
CA TYR A 132 25.98 0.87 15.35
C TYR A 132 26.55 -0.34 16.12
N THR A 133 25.73 -1.34 16.47
CA THR A 133 26.21 -2.54 17.18
C THR A 133 26.97 -3.48 16.26
N ALA A 134 26.63 -3.48 14.98
CA ALA A 134 27.37 -4.15 13.92
C ALA A 134 28.50 -3.28 13.31
N GLY A 135 28.76 -2.09 13.86
CA GLY A 135 29.84 -1.21 13.42
C GLY A 135 29.51 -0.36 12.19
N TYR A 136 28.24 -0.22 11.81
CA TYR A 136 27.83 0.64 10.70
C TYR A 136 27.62 2.09 11.15
N ALA A 137 27.95 3.05 10.28
CA ALA A 137 27.65 4.47 10.45
C ALA A 137 27.08 5.05 9.15
N PHE A 138 26.43 6.21 9.25
CA PHE A 138 25.84 6.87 8.09
C PHE A 138 26.94 7.41 7.16
N VAL A 139 26.84 7.11 5.87
CA VAL A 139 27.72 7.66 4.82
C VAL A 139 27.61 9.19 4.82
N THR A 140 26.37 9.67 4.78
CA THR A 140 26.04 11.09 4.87
C THR A 140 25.35 11.35 6.19
N LYS A 141 25.82 12.34 6.94
CA LYS A 141 25.20 12.68 8.23
C LYS A 141 23.73 13.08 8.02
N PRO A 142 22.77 12.39 8.65
CA PRO A 142 21.35 12.73 8.51
C PRO A 142 20.99 14.04 9.20
N ASN A 143 19.89 14.65 8.76
CA ASN A 143 19.34 15.86 9.36
C ASN A 143 18.96 15.63 10.83
N ALA A 144 18.36 14.48 11.12
CA ALA A 144 18.10 14.06 12.49
C ALA A 144 19.30 13.26 13.04
N LYS A 145 19.77 13.62 14.24
CA LYS A 145 21.05 13.11 14.78
C LYS A 145 21.20 11.58 14.84
N CYS A 146 20.11 10.81 14.92
CA CYS A 146 20.14 9.38 15.21
C CYS A 146 19.33 8.50 14.24
N PHE A 147 18.67 9.11 13.25
CA PHE A 147 17.85 8.40 12.28
C PHE A 147 17.77 9.24 11.01
N CYS A 148 17.38 8.62 9.92
CA CYS A 148 17.08 9.28 8.66
C CYS A 148 15.64 8.99 8.24
N ASP A 149 15.07 9.89 7.43
CA ASP A 149 13.82 9.65 6.71
C ASP A 149 14.14 9.27 5.24
N PRO A 150 13.95 8.01 4.83
CA PRO A 150 14.34 7.55 3.50
C PRO A 150 13.61 8.24 2.34
N GLU A 151 12.52 8.97 2.59
CA GLU A 151 11.86 9.78 1.56
C GLU A 151 12.48 11.16 1.37
N GLN A 152 13.27 11.64 2.34
CA GLN A 152 13.78 13.01 2.36
C GLN A 152 15.30 13.08 2.15
N GLU A 153 16.02 12.03 2.54
CA GLU A 153 17.48 12.04 2.53
C GLU A 153 18.07 10.65 2.29
N ASP A 154 19.36 10.63 1.96
CA ASP A 154 20.13 9.40 1.82
C ASP A 154 20.37 8.74 3.20
N CYS A 155 19.97 7.48 3.29
CA CYS A 155 20.05 6.67 4.50
C CYS A 155 21.21 5.66 4.46
N ALA A 156 22.08 5.71 3.45
CA ALA A 156 23.13 4.73 3.25
C ALA A 156 24.06 4.60 4.47
N CYS A 157 24.45 3.37 4.76
CA CYS A 157 25.37 3.02 5.84
C CYS A 157 26.67 2.45 5.27
N TYR A 158 27.78 2.70 5.95
CA TYR A 158 29.07 2.06 5.68
C TYR A 158 29.62 1.41 6.95
N LEU A 159 30.35 0.33 6.79
CA LEU A 159 31.02 -0.35 7.89
C LEU A 159 32.25 0.46 8.31
N THR A 160 32.27 0.95 9.56
CA THR A 160 33.37 1.79 10.08
C THR A 160 34.65 1.03 10.38
N THR A 161 34.57 -0.29 10.50
CA THR A 161 35.74 -1.16 10.75
C THR A 161 35.68 -2.40 9.88
N CYS A 162 36.59 -2.50 8.90
CA CYS A 162 37.15 -3.80 8.60
C CYS A 162 37.91 -4.24 9.86
N LYS A 163 37.62 -5.41 10.44
CA LYS A 163 38.64 -6.07 11.28
C LYS A 163 39.91 -6.11 10.42
N PRO A 164 41.07 -5.63 10.88
CA PRO A 164 42.29 -5.82 10.12
C PRO A 164 42.41 -7.31 9.85
N PHE A 165 42.45 -7.69 8.57
CA PHE A 165 42.85 -9.04 8.21
C PHE A 165 44.21 -9.26 8.87
N HIS A 166 44.27 -10.16 9.86
CA HIS A 166 45.56 -10.72 10.25
C HIS A 166 46.06 -11.44 9.01
N LEU A 167 47.04 -10.83 8.33
CA LEU A 167 47.93 -11.55 7.45
C LEU A 167 48.56 -12.64 8.33
N LEU A 168 48.11 -13.88 8.16
CA LEU A 168 48.88 -15.03 8.63
C LEU A 168 50.17 -15.02 7.79
N THR A 169 51.25 -14.50 8.36
CA THR A 169 52.58 -14.73 7.82
C THR A 169 52.84 -16.23 7.86
N PRO A 170 53.26 -16.86 6.74
CA PRO A 170 53.68 -18.26 6.76
C PRO A 170 54.89 -18.37 7.69
N GLY A 171 54.71 -18.94 8.88
CA GLY A 171 55.78 -19.06 9.88
C GLY A 171 55.35 -19.14 11.34
N GLN A 172 54.08 -18.89 11.68
CA GLN A 172 53.59 -19.10 13.05
C GLN A 172 52.64 -20.30 13.13
N VAL A 173 53.20 -21.48 12.88
CA VAL A 173 52.72 -22.73 13.47
C VAL A 173 53.94 -23.31 14.19
N SER A 174 53.96 -23.20 15.51
CA SER A 174 54.88 -23.90 16.41
C SER A 174 54.07 -24.89 17.22
#